data_AF-A0A9E1UVS6-F1
#
_entry.id   AF-A0A9E1UVS6-F1
#
_cell.length_a   1.000
_cell.length_b   1.000
_cell.length_c   1.000
_cell.angle_alpha   90.00
_cell.angle_beta   90.00
_cell.angle_gamma   90.00
#
_symmetry.space_group_name_H-M   'P 1'
#
loop_
_entity.id
_entity.type
_entity.pdbx_description
1 polymer ?
#
loop_
_entity_poly.entity_id
_entity_poly.type
_entity_poly.pdbx_seq_one_letter_code
_entity_poly.pdbx_strand_id
1 'polypeptide(L)'
;MVLRSALLVLVAAVAAPALNLLDNPTFERHQGDAPSGWHWNPAKAEATLTVDTEVSRSGKASVRIVNPSAKKPHVYGSLSQSVTVAPNRKYAFSCYVKTDGAGAAWIGGGKKWVYRTPLPRNTNGKWQRVSSSFTTAGDETSFTLRIITESKTDGIWLDDFQLESGGVATPFVYHPPLDPGQVRLELSPFDPGQNLVPNPSFETVDGVRPKGWMWDRRNTDATMTISEDVVRSGKVAVKFVNGTAFGPHIYGWFGFTAGVPVKASTAYTLTAFVKSETPGRAWIGGGKGWKVRCGIPKTDGEWRRISKTFITQEEETSFALMVISE
;
A
#
# COMPACT_ATOMS: atom_id res chain seq x y z
N MET A 1 22.76 0.43 -51.85
CA MET A 1 21.53 0.03 -51.14
C MET A 1 21.93 -0.41 -49.74
N VAL A 2 21.75 0.45 -48.74
CA VAL A 2 22.25 0.23 -47.37
C VAL A 2 21.14 -0.43 -46.54
N LEU A 3 21.36 -1.68 -46.12
CA LEU A 3 20.49 -2.36 -45.16
C LEU A 3 20.64 -1.67 -43.79
N ARG A 4 19.58 -1.02 -43.30
CA ARG A 4 19.50 -0.57 -41.92
C ARG A 4 18.95 -1.71 -41.06
N SER A 5 19.83 -2.31 -40.27
CA SER A 5 19.45 -3.25 -39.21
C SER A 5 18.66 -2.50 -38.13
N ALA A 6 17.40 -2.87 -37.93
CA ALA A 6 16.60 -2.37 -36.82
C ALA A 6 17.02 -3.11 -35.53
N LEU A 7 17.62 -2.37 -34.60
CA LEU A 7 17.91 -2.85 -33.26
C LEU A 7 16.61 -2.85 -32.45
N LEU A 8 16.05 -4.04 -32.21
CA LEU A 8 14.89 -4.22 -31.32
C LEU A 8 15.39 -4.16 -29.87
N VAL A 9 15.24 -3.02 -29.20
CA VAL A 9 15.49 -2.92 -27.75
C VAL A 9 14.27 -3.50 -27.04
N LEU A 10 14.38 -4.74 -26.59
CA LEU A 10 13.42 -5.35 -25.68
C LEU A 10 13.60 -4.69 -24.30
N VAL A 11 12.81 -3.66 -24.00
CA VAL A 11 12.73 -3.12 -22.64
C VAL A 11 11.96 -4.13 -21.81
N ALA A 12 12.67 -5.04 -21.14
CA ALA A 12 12.09 -5.80 -20.06
C ALA A 12 11.67 -4.81 -18.98
N ALA A 13 10.35 -4.62 -18.80
CA ALA A 13 9.83 -3.85 -17.68
C ALA A 13 10.22 -4.58 -16.39
N VAL A 14 11.32 -4.16 -15.77
CA VAL A 14 11.68 -4.61 -14.43
C VAL A 14 10.61 -4.05 -13.51
N ALA A 15 9.73 -4.91 -13.02
CA ALA A 15 8.78 -4.53 -11.99
C ALA A 15 9.57 -4.01 -10.78
N ALA A 16 9.33 -2.75 -10.39
CA ALA A 16 9.94 -2.20 -9.20
C ALA A 16 9.57 -3.07 -7.99
N PRO A 17 10.50 -3.33 -7.06
CA PRO A 17 10.22 -4.14 -5.88
C PRO A 17 9.09 -3.51 -5.09
N ALA A 18 8.04 -4.30 -4.79
CA ALA A 18 6.99 -3.86 -3.89
C ALA A 18 7.50 -3.99 -2.45
N LEU A 19 6.87 -3.26 -1.52
CA LEU A 19 7.20 -3.36 -0.11
C LEU A 19 7.01 -4.80 0.37
N ASN A 20 8.04 -5.36 0.99
CA ASN A 20 7.95 -6.64 1.68
C ASN A 20 7.13 -6.47 2.95
N LEU A 21 6.03 -7.22 3.07
CA LEU A 21 5.11 -7.14 4.20
C LEU A 21 5.61 -7.90 5.43
N LEU A 22 6.64 -8.73 5.28
CA LEU A 22 7.21 -9.51 6.38
C LEU A 22 8.19 -8.67 7.18
N ASP A 23 8.09 -8.76 8.50
CA ASP A 23 9.11 -8.30 9.42
C ASP A 23 10.27 -9.28 9.50
N ASN A 24 11.49 -8.77 9.63
CA ASN A 24 12.71 -9.56 9.80
C ASN A 24 12.85 -10.72 8.77
N PRO A 25 12.74 -10.45 7.45
CA PRO A 25 12.72 -11.51 6.43
C PRO A 25 14.06 -12.24 6.26
N THR A 26 15.15 -11.68 6.79
CA THR A 26 16.52 -12.20 6.75
C THR A 26 17.01 -12.71 8.10
N PHE A 27 16.16 -12.73 9.12
CA PHE A 27 16.45 -13.27 10.45
C PHE A 27 17.60 -12.61 11.24
N GLU A 28 18.15 -11.50 10.77
CA GLU A 28 19.23 -10.75 11.45
C GLU A 28 18.86 -10.28 12.86
N ARG A 29 17.57 -10.17 13.17
CA ARG A 29 17.09 -9.89 14.54
C ARG A 29 16.63 -11.19 15.20
N HIS A 30 17.38 -11.68 16.18
CA HIS A 30 17.05 -12.91 16.89
C HIS A 30 17.61 -12.92 18.32
N GLN A 31 17.01 -13.75 19.18
CA GLN A 31 17.52 -14.05 20.53
C GLN A 31 17.73 -15.55 20.65
N GLY A 32 18.99 -16.01 20.59
CA GLY A 32 19.29 -17.43 20.41
C GLY A 32 18.64 -17.96 19.13
N ASP A 33 17.92 -19.07 19.24
CA ASP A 33 17.18 -19.70 18.13
C ASP A 33 15.79 -19.10 17.86
N ALA A 34 15.45 -17.98 18.51
CA ALA A 34 14.16 -17.31 18.32
C ALA A 34 14.30 -16.08 17.38
N PRO A 35 14.00 -16.21 16.07
CA PRO A 35 13.94 -15.06 15.17
C PRO A 35 12.80 -14.11 15.54
N SER A 36 13.11 -12.83 15.77
CA SER A 36 12.12 -11.81 16.14
C SER A 36 11.06 -11.67 15.05
N GLY A 37 9.79 -11.53 15.44
CA GLY A 37 8.65 -11.38 14.53
C GLY A 37 8.13 -12.69 13.92
N TRP A 38 8.85 -13.80 14.07
CA TRP A 38 8.46 -15.11 13.55
C TRP A 38 8.04 -16.06 14.66
N HIS A 39 7.03 -16.89 14.38
CA HIS A 39 6.51 -17.88 15.31
C HIS A 39 6.87 -19.30 14.87
N TRP A 40 7.61 -20.00 15.74
CA TRP A 40 7.91 -21.42 15.60
C TRP A 40 6.93 -22.28 16.40
N ASN A 41 6.41 -23.35 15.78
CA ASN A 41 5.56 -24.34 16.42
C ASN A 41 5.89 -25.74 15.88
N PRO A 42 6.47 -26.65 16.68
CA PRO A 42 6.78 -28.02 16.26
C PRO A 42 5.53 -28.94 16.21
N ALA A 43 4.34 -28.42 16.58
CA ALA A 43 3.09 -29.16 16.71
C ALA A 43 3.27 -30.50 17.44
N LYS A 44 3.06 -31.62 16.73
CA LYS A 44 3.27 -32.99 17.25
C LYS A 44 4.55 -33.65 16.71
N ALA A 45 5.36 -32.92 15.97
CA ALA A 45 6.65 -33.39 15.47
C ALA A 45 7.75 -33.09 16.48
N GLU A 46 8.84 -33.82 16.36
CA GLU A 46 10.12 -33.56 17.05
C GLU A 46 10.97 -32.56 16.24
N ALA A 47 10.30 -31.65 15.53
CA ALA A 47 10.96 -30.67 14.69
C ALA A 47 11.65 -29.60 15.54
N THR A 48 12.81 -29.15 15.12
CA THR A 48 13.56 -28.05 15.72
C THR A 48 13.80 -26.95 14.70
N LEU A 49 13.87 -25.72 15.21
CA LEU A 49 14.32 -24.56 14.46
C LEU A 49 15.52 -23.99 15.20
N THR A 50 16.59 -23.71 14.46
CA THR A 50 17.78 -23.04 14.96
C THR A 50 18.11 -21.84 14.08
N VAL A 51 18.71 -20.81 14.65
CA VAL A 51 19.32 -19.73 13.87
C VAL A 51 20.77 -20.13 13.58
N ASP A 52 21.13 -20.14 12.31
CA ASP A 52 22.46 -20.51 11.83
C ASP A 52 23.20 -19.26 11.36
N THR A 53 24.38 -19.02 11.92
CA THR A 53 25.23 -17.85 11.60
C THR A 53 26.46 -18.21 10.77
N GLU A 54 26.64 -19.49 10.43
CA GLU A 54 27.69 -19.98 9.53
C GLU A 54 27.16 -20.20 8.11
N VAL A 55 25.86 -20.54 7.98
CA VAL A 55 25.18 -20.72 6.71
C VAL A 55 24.08 -19.68 6.57
N SER A 56 24.35 -18.61 5.84
CA SER A 56 23.36 -17.60 5.43
C SER A 56 23.35 -17.40 3.92
N ARG A 57 22.29 -16.78 3.39
CA ARG A 57 22.26 -16.33 2.00
C ARG A 57 22.61 -14.85 1.93
N SER A 58 21.94 -14.06 2.77
CA SER A 58 22.17 -12.64 2.95
C SER A 58 22.52 -12.38 4.40
N GLY A 59 23.22 -11.27 4.66
CA GLY A 59 23.61 -10.92 6.02
C GLY A 59 24.40 -12.04 6.74
N LYS A 60 24.12 -12.24 8.01
CA LYS A 60 24.85 -13.10 8.94
C LYS A 60 24.00 -14.21 9.55
N ALA A 61 22.70 -14.27 9.25
CA ALA A 61 21.81 -15.27 9.83
C ALA A 61 20.92 -15.93 8.78
N SER A 62 20.61 -17.19 8.96
CA SER A 62 19.44 -17.85 8.37
C SER A 62 18.79 -18.76 9.41
N VAL A 63 17.63 -19.34 9.10
CA VAL A 63 17.04 -20.37 9.96
C VAL A 63 17.22 -21.76 9.35
N ARG A 64 17.54 -22.73 10.19
CA ARG A 64 17.62 -24.14 9.83
C ARG A 64 16.51 -24.92 10.54
N ILE A 65 15.74 -25.68 9.77
CA ILE A 65 14.72 -26.59 10.31
C ILE A 65 15.18 -28.03 10.14
N VAL A 66 15.17 -28.79 11.23
CA VAL A 66 15.35 -30.26 11.23
C VAL A 66 14.04 -30.88 11.70
N ASN A 67 13.64 -31.98 11.09
CA ASN A 67 12.46 -32.73 11.52
C ASN A 67 12.76 -34.22 11.40
N PRO A 68 12.94 -34.97 12.49
CA PRO A 68 13.19 -36.40 12.44
C PRO A 68 11.89 -37.23 12.32
N SER A 69 10.72 -36.61 12.53
CA SER A 69 9.44 -37.33 12.58
C SER A 69 9.01 -37.87 11.22
N ALA A 70 8.51 -39.11 11.21
CA ALA A 70 7.89 -39.71 10.03
C ALA A 70 6.58 -38.99 9.66
N LYS A 71 6.22 -39.06 8.37
CA LYS A 71 5.00 -38.42 7.87
C LYS A 71 3.75 -39.04 8.49
N LYS A 72 2.99 -38.23 9.22
CA LYS A 72 1.72 -38.61 9.86
C LYS A 72 0.74 -37.41 9.86
N PRO A 73 -0.58 -37.66 9.87
CA PRO A 73 -1.56 -36.60 10.04
C PRO A 73 -1.28 -35.74 11.27
N HIS A 74 -1.25 -34.43 11.10
CA HIS A 74 -1.05 -33.43 12.16
C HIS A 74 0.31 -33.51 12.89
N VAL A 75 1.32 -34.16 12.29
CA VAL A 75 2.70 -34.19 12.78
C VAL A 75 3.56 -33.38 11.82
N TYR A 76 3.90 -32.14 12.21
CA TYR A 76 4.65 -31.21 11.36
C TYR A 76 5.35 -30.13 12.18
N GLY A 77 6.46 -29.60 11.70
CA GLY A 77 7.04 -28.34 12.18
C GLY A 77 6.52 -27.15 11.38
N SER A 78 6.30 -26.00 12.02
CA SER A 78 5.76 -24.78 11.39
C SER A 78 6.52 -23.53 11.81
N LEU A 79 7.15 -22.84 10.86
CA LEU A 79 7.62 -21.46 11.00
C LEU A 79 6.61 -20.54 10.32
N SER A 80 6.19 -19.44 10.97
CA SER A 80 5.14 -18.59 10.42
C SER A 80 5.20 -17.13 10.82
N GLN A 81 4.62 -16.27 10.00
CA GLN A 81 4.36 -14.86 10.31
C GLN A 81 3.03 -14.44 9.68
N SER A 82 2.26 -13.64 10.40
CA SER A 82 0.98 -13.09 9.91
C SER A 82 1.13 -11.64 9.51
N VAL A 83 0.58 -11.27 8.36
CA VAL A 83 0.58 -9.89 7.85
C VAL A 83 -0.83 -9.44 7.50
N THR A 84 -1.06 -8.13 7.51
CA THR A 84 -2.28 -7.54 6.97
C THR A 84 -2.25 -7.57 5.45
N VAL A 85 -3.38 -7.96 4.84
CA VAL A 85 -3.58 -7.96 3.38
C VAL A 85 -4.90 -7.27 3.03
N ALA A 86 -5.00 -6.80 1.79
CA ALA A 86 -6.24 -6.26 1.25
C ALA A 86 -7.09 -7.41 0.67
N PRO A 87 -8.43 -7.37 0.80
CA PRO A 87 -9.31 -8.32 0.13
C PRO A 87 -9.26 -8.22 -1.40
N ASN A 88 -9.59 -9.31 -2.11
CA ASN A 88 -9.63 -9.38 -3.59
C ASN A 88 -8.35 -8.87 -4.28
N ARG A 89 -7.19 -9.10 -3.68
CA ARG A 89 -5.91 -8.58 -4.14
C ARG A 89 -4.92 -9.70 -4.39
N LYS A 90 -4.12 -9.56 -5.44
CA LYS A 90 -3.06 -10.52 -5.77
C LYS A 90 -1.80 -10.23 -4.96
N TYR A 91 -1.21 -11.28 -4.43
CA TYR A 91 0.05 -11.27 -3.68
C TYR A 91 0.98 -12.33 -4.21
N ALA A 92 2.28 -12.12 -4.04
CA ALA A 92 3.31 -13.10 -4.31
C ALA A 92 4.20 -13.28 -3.08
N PHE A 93 4.59 -14.52 -2.82
CA PHE A 93 5.59 -14.83 -1.80
C PHE A 93 6.79 -15.51 -2.41
N SER A 94 7.94 -15.38 -1.76
CA SER A 94 9.12 -16.17 -2.04
C SER A 94 9.97 -16.41 -0.81
N CYS A 95 10.84 -17.40 -0.86
CA CYS A 95 11.98 -17.53 0.04
C CYS A 95 13.12 -18.18 -0.73
N TYR A 96 14.31 -18.14 -0.14
CA TYR A 96 15.42 -18.97 -0.60
C TYR A 96 15.59 -20.18 0.31
N VAL A 97 15.88 -21.31 -0.32
CA VAL A 97 16.10 -22.59 0.33
C VAL A 97 17.45 -23.14 -0.05
N LYS A 98 18.13 -23.74 0.93
CA LYS A 98 19.26 -24.63 0.73
C LYS A 98 19.01 -25.90 1.54
N THR A 99 19.19 -27.06 0.93
CA THR A 99 18.93 -28.38 1.53
C THR A 99 19.50 -29.48 0.65
N ASP A 100 19.87 -30.60 1.26
CA ASP A 100 20.26 -31.83 0.57
C ASP A 100 19.22 -32.96 0.79
N GLY A 101 18.09 -32.67 1.46
CA GLY A 101 17.07 -33.67 1.78
C GLY A 101 15.85 -33.15 2.54
N ALA A 102 15.08 -32.21 1.97
CA ALA A 102 13.96 -31.53 2.65
C ALA A 102 12.73 -32.40 3.00
N GLY A 103 12.68 -33.67 2.60
CA GLY A 103 11.48 -34.49 2.77
C GLY A 103 10.24 -33.87 2.10
N ALA A 104 9.08 -33.99 2.75
CA ALA A 104 7.85 -33.29 2.38
C ALA A 104 7.78 -31.96 3.13
N ALA A 105 8.19 -30.87 2.47
CA ALA A 105 8.12 -29.53 3.02
C ALA A 105 7.57 -28.53 1.98
N TRP A 106 6.92 -27.47 2.44
CA TRP A 106 6.30 -26.47 1.57
C TRP A 106 6.24 -25.08 2.21
N ILE A 107 6.22 -24.05 1.37
CA ILE A 107 5.92 -22.66 1.72
C ILE A 107 4.52 -22.27 1.21
N GLY A 108 3.78 -21.49 1.98
CA GLY A 108 2.49 -20.94 1.56
C GLY A 108 1.60 -20.56 2.73
N GLY A 109 0.30 -20.82 2.63
CA GLY A 109 -0.66 -20.42 3.67
C GLY A 109 -2.10 -20.34 3.17
N GLY A 110 -2.81 -19.32 3.64
CA GLY A 110 -4.23 -19.07 3.37
C GLY A 110 -5.18 -19.91 4.24
N LYS A 111 -6.47 -19.60 4.15
CA LYS A 111 -7.54 -20.36 4.83
C LYS A 111 -7.42 -21.85 4.49
N LYS A 112 -7.40 -22.72 5.51
CA LYS A 112 -7.21 -24.19 5.38
C LYS A 112 -5.90 -24.62 4.69
N TRP A 113 -4.91 -23.73 4.58
CA TRP A 113 -3.60 -23.99 3.95
C TRP A 113 -3.72 -24.44 2.50
N VAL A 114 -4.59 -23.79 1.73
CA VAL A 114 -4.82 -24.14 0.32
C VAL A 114 -3.65 -23.79 -0.58
N TYR A 115 -2.86 -22.78 -0.22
CA TYR A 115 -1.67 -22.40 -0.98
C TYR A 115 -0.46 -23.16 -0.45
N ARG A 116 0.05 -24.11 -1.25
CA ARG A 116 1.22 -24.92 -0.90
C ARG A 116 2.15 -25.03 -2.08
N THR A 117 3.33 -24.43 -1.95
CA THR A 117 4.40 -24.54 -2.94
C THR A 117 5.48 -25.45 -2.36
N PRO A 118 5.70 -26.64 -2.92
CA PRO A 118 6.73 -27.56 -2.44
C PRO A 118 8.11 -26.92 -2.46
N LEU A 119 8.92 -27.20 -1.44
CA LEU A 119 10.34 -26.87 -1.44
C LEU A 119 11.12 -27.89 -2.29
N PRO A 120 12.25 -27.50 -2.91
CA PRO A 120 13.10 -28.45 -3.60
C PRO A 120 13.59 -29.52 -2.62
N ARG A 121 13.59 -30.79 -3.05
CA ARG A 121 14.06 -31.89 -2.20
C ARG A 121 15.57 -31.83 -1.96
N ASN A 122 16.31 -31.37 -2.96
CA ASN A 122 17.75 -31.21 -2.93
C ASN A 122 18.10 -30.00 -3.81
N THR A 123 18.99 -29.16 -3.31
CA THR A 123 19.45 -27.94 -3.97
C THR A 123 20.89 -28.03 -4.49
N ASN A 124 21.55 -29.17 -4.28
CA ASN A 124 22.93 -29.46 -4.63
C ASN A 124 23.88 -28.41 -4.03
N GLY A 125 23.73 -28.15 -2.73
CA GLY A 125 24.56 -27.20 -1.98
C GLY A 125 24.38 -25.71 -2.32
N LYS A 126 23.42 -25.34 -3.17
CA LYS A 126 23.20 -23.95 -3.61
C LYS A 126 21.89 -23.38 -3.06
N TRP A 127 21.83 -22.08 -2.84
CA TRP A 127 20.56 -21.41 -2.55
C TRP A 127 19.68 -21.39 -3.80
N GLN A 128 18.43 -21.83 -3.67
CA GLN A 128 17.43 -21.81 -4.73
C GLN A 128 16.21 -21.01 -4.28
N ARG A 129 15.68 -20.18 -5.19
CA ARG A 129 14.47 -19.40 -4.93
C ARG A 129 13.23 -20.26 -5.13
N VAL A 130 12.31 -20.23 -4.18
CA VAL A 130 10.97 -20.77 -4.32
C VAL A 130 10.00 -19.61 -4.26
N SER A 131 9.06 -19.53 -5.19
CA SER A 131 8.06 -18.45 -5.23
C SER A 131 6.73 -18.93 -5.78
N SER A 132 5.65 -18.30 -5.34
CA SER A 132 4.31 -18.49 -5.90
C SER A 132 3.44 -17.25 -5.66
N SER A 133 2.22 -17.26 -6.19
CA SER A 133 1.26 -16.17 -6.01
C SER A 133 -0.11 -16.70 -5.59
N PHE A 134 -0.89 -15.83 -4.97
CA PHE A 134 -2.25 -16.10 -4.55
C PHE A 134 -3.12 -14.84 -4.68
N THR A 135 -4.43 -15.03 -4.61
CA THR A 135 -5.41 -13.93 -4.56
C THR A 135 -6.22 -14.08 -3.28
N THR A 136 -6.31 -13.01 -2.49
CA THR A 136 -7.12 -12.98 -1.27
C THR A 136 -8.61 -13.02 -1.61
N ALA A 137 -9.41 -13.66 -0.75
CA ALA A 137 -10.87 -13.61 -0.86
C ALA A 137 -11.41 -12.21 -0.48
N GLY A 138 -12.69 -11.96 -0.77
CA GLY A 138 -13.33 -10.67 -0.51
C GLY A 138 -13.48 -10.27 0.97
N ASP A 139 -13.29 -11.22 1.88
CA ASP A 139 -13.33 -11.03 3.33
C ASP A 139 -11.97 -11.23 4.01
N GLU A 140 -10.91 -11.49 3.25
CA GLU A 140 -9.59 -11.84 3.78
C GLU A 140 -8.73 -10.58 3.98
N THR A 141 -8.54 -10.20 5.24
CA THR A 141 -7.77 -9.01 5.66
C THR A 141 -6.44 -9.36 6.35
N SER A 142 -6.16 -10.65 6.52
CA SER A 142 -4.93 -11.17 7.13
C SER A 142 -4.48 -12.44 6.40
N PHE A 143 -3.17 -12.61 6.26
CA PHE A 143 -2.56 -13.80 5.68
C PHE A 143 -1.41 -14.28 6.58
N THR A 144 -1.47 -15.55 6.99
CA THR A 144 -0.34 -16.21 7.68
C THR A 144 0.50 -16.98 6.67
N LEU A 145 1.70 -16.47 6.37
CA LEU A 145 2.72 -17.20 5.63
C LEU A 145 3.34 -18.26 6.53
N ARG A 146 3.55 -19.47 5.99
CA ARG A 146 4.07 -20.64 6.70
C ARG A 146 5.13 -21.35 5.89
N ILE A 147 6.13 -21.87 6.58
CA ILE A 147 6.94 -23.01 6.15
C ILE A 147 6.52 -24.21 6.99
N ILE A 148 6.18 -25.31 6.34
CA ILE A 148 5.79 -26.56 6.99
C ILE A 148 6.74 -27.68 6.59
N THR A 149 7.19 -28.48 7.57
CA THR A 149 7.88 -29.76 7.35
C THR A 149 7.00 -30.90 7.86
N GLU A 150 6.57 -31.80 6.97
CA GLU A 150 5.61 -32.87 7.27
C GLU A 150 6.27 -34.26 7.35
N SER A 151 7.56 -34.36 7.10
CA SER A 151 8.30 -35.63 7.16
C SER A 151 9.75 -35.41 7.52
N LYS A 152 10.49 -36.53 7.63
CA LYS A 152 11.92 -36.51 7.89
C LYS A 152 12.67 -35.56 6.94
N THR A 153 13.44 -34.65 7.52
CA THR A 153 14.45 -33.81 6.87
C THR A 153 15.63 -33.63 7.82
N ASP A 154 16.84 -33.81 7.31
CA ASP A 154 18.08 -33.65 8.06
C ASP A 154 18.56 -32.18 8.09
N GLY A 155 17.85 -31.28 7.40
CA GLY A 155 18.12 -29.85 7.42
C GLY A 155 17.56 -29.10 6.21
N ILE A 156 16.82 -28.03 6.48
CA ILE A 156 16.41 -27.04 5.47
C ILE A 156 16.84 -25.67 5.98
N TRP A 157 17.79 -25.04 5.30
CA TRP A 157 18.12 -23.63 5.53
C TRP A 157 17.19 -22.76 4.70
N LEU A 158 16.67 -21.71 5.34
CA LEU A 158 15.70 -20.78 4.79
C LEU A 158 16.14 -19.35 5.07
N ASP A 159 16.08 -18.48 4.06
CA ASP A 159 16.48 -17.08 4.16
C ASP A 159 15.72 -16.22 3.16
N ASP A 160 15.84 -14.90 3.27
CA ASP A 160 15.39 -13.91 2.28
C ASP A 160 13.90 -14.08 1.90
N PHE A 161 13.03 -14.08 2.91
CA PHE A 161 11.59 -14.21 2.71
C PHE A 161 10.98 -12.93 2.12
N GLN A 162 10.04 -13.09 1.20
CA GLN A 162 9.21 -12.00 0.68
C GLN A 162 7.73 -12.39 0.71
N LEU A 163 6.89 -11.43 1.06
CA LEU A 163 5.47 -11.42 0.76
C LEU A 163 5.10 -9.99 0.36
N GLU A 164 4.69 -9.81 -0.89
CA GLU A 164 4.47 -8.48 -1.46
C GLU A 164 3.19 -8.45 -2.31
N SER A 165 2.61 -7.26 -2.47
CA SER A 165 1.48 -7.09 -3.38
C SER A 165 1.93 -7.26 -4.82
N GLY A 166 1.13 -7.94 -5.64
CA GLY A 166 1.45 -8.20 -7.04
C GLY A 166 1.34 -9.68 -7.38
N GLY A 167 1.43 -10.00 -8.66
CA GLY A 167 1.30 -11.36 -9.16
C GLY A 167 2.60 -12.13 -9.35
N VAL A 168 3.74 -11.47 -9.12
CA VAL A 168 5.08 -11.98 -9.38
C VAL A 168 5.95 -11.53 -8.22
N ALA A 169 6.72 -12.45 -7.65
CA ALA A 169 7.67 -12.11 -6.61
C ALA A 169 8.90 -11.41 -7.24
N THR A 170 9.10 -10.14 -6.91
CA THR A 170 10.23 -9.32 -7.37
C THR A 170 11.54 -9.84 -6.79
N PRO A 171 12.71 -9.58 -7.42
CA PRO A 171 13.99 -10.03 -6.87
C PRO A 171 14.17 -9.59 -5.40
N PHE A 172 14.69 -10.49 -4.56
CA PHE A 172 15.04 -10.12 -3.19
C PHE A 172 16.23 -9.17 -3.20
N VAL A 173 16.11 -8.04 -2.50
CA VAL A 173 17.20 -7.08 -2.32
C VAL A 173 17.55 -7.04 -0.84
N TYR A 174 18.76 -7.53 -0.51
CA TYR A 174 19.29 -7.39 0.83
C TYR A 174 19.81 -5.97 1.05
N HIS A 175 19.42 -5.44 2.20
CA HIS A 175 19.69 -4.09 2.62
C HIS A 175 20.45 -4.16 3.93
N PRO A 176 21.80 -4.09 3.91
CA PRO A 176 22.59 -4.19 5.14
C PRO A 176 22.20 -3.07 6.12
N PRO A 177 22.34 -3.30 7.44
CA PRO A 177 22.20 -2.24 8.43
C PRO A 177 23.08 -1.04 8.07
N LEU A 178 22.57 0.17 8.35
CA LEU A 178 23.32 1.40 8.13
C LEU A 178 24.30 1.62 9.28
N ASP A 179 25.53 2.02 8.97
CA ASP A 179 26.48 2.48 9.97
C ASP A 179 26.03 3.84 10.55
N PRO A 180 26.46 4.21 11.78
CA PRO A 180 26.18 5.53 12.34
C PRO A 180 26.51 6.66 11.35
N GLY A 181 25.52 7.51 11.06
CA GLY A 181 25.66 8.64 10.13
C GLY A 181 25.30 8.33 8.67
N GLN A 182 25.05 7.07 8.31
CA GLN A 182 24.51 6.72 6.99
C GLN A 182 22.99 6.90 6.94
N VAL A 183 22.49 7.29 5.77
CA VAL A 183 21.06 7.45 5.48
C VAL A 183 20.71 6.66 4.22
N ARG A 184 19.58 5.96 4.22
CA ARG A 184 18.99 5.35 3.03
C ARG A 184 17.63 5.98 2.77
N LEU A 185 17.43 6.45 1.54
CA LEU A 185 16.12 6.86 1.04
C LEU A 185 15.48 5.66 0.33
N GLU A 186 14.38 5.18 0.87
CA GLU A 186 13.58 4.12 0.24
C GLU A 186 12.36 4.74 -0.42
N LEU A 187 12.29 4.63 -1.75
CA LEU A 187 11.15 5.08 -2.54
C LEU A 187 10.28 3.85 -2.86
N SER A 188 9.13 3.76 -2.20
CA SER A 188 8.12 2.77 -2.57
C SER A 188 7.15 3.38 -3.60
N PRO A 189 6.80 2.65 -4.68
CA PRO A 189 5.70 3.04 -5.53
C PRO A 189 4.43 3.10 -4.69
N PHE A 190 3.82 4.28 -4.57
CA PHE A 190 2.47 4.42 -4.04
C PHE A 190 1.51 4.56 -5.21
N ASP A 191 0.38 3.84 -5.17
CA ASP A 191 -0.73 4.11 -6.07
C ASP A 191 -1.52 5.28 -5.44
N PRO A 192 -1.47 6.51 -5.99
CA PRO A 192 -2.16 7.66 -5.42
C PRO A 192 -3.67 7.51 -5.33
N GLY A 193 -4.24 6.45 -5.89
CA GLY A 193 -5.66 6.38 -6.19
C GLY A 193 -6.00 7.36 -7.31
N GLN A 194 -7.01 7.01 -8.09
CA GLN A 194 -7.53 7.93 -9.08
C GLN A 194 -8.14 9.15 -8.38
N ASN A 195 -7.80 10.37 -8.83
CA ASN A 195 -8.53 11.55 -8.41
C ASN A 195 -9.96 11.46 -8.99
N LEU A 196 -10.94 11.38 -8.11
CA LEU A 196 -12.35 11.20 -8.48
C LEU A 196 -13.05 12.54 -8.81
N VAL A 197 -12.41 13.67 -8.52
CA VAL A 197 -12.97 14.99 -8.75
C VAL A 197 -12.79 15.38 -10.22
N PRO A 198 -13.86 15.72 -10.95
CA PRO A 198 -13.76 16.18 -12.33
C PRO A 198 -13.16 17.59 -12.41
N ASN A 199 -12.31 17.82 -13.42
CA ASN A 199 -11.63 19.09 -13.65
C ASN A 199 -10.98 19.67 -12.36
N PRO A 200 -10.16 18.89 -11.63
CA PRO A 200 -9.74 19.21 -10.26
C PRO A 200 -8.72 20.35 -10.17
N SER A 201 -8.04 20.67 -11.28
CA SER A 201 -7.14 21.81 -11.41
C SER A 201 -7.79 23.03 -12.08
N PHE A 202 -9.08 22.93 -12.44
CA PHE A 202 -9.85 23.99 -13.11
C PHE A 202 -9.41 24.41 -14.51
N GLU A 203 -8.39 23.76 -15.08
CA GLU A 203 -7.76 24.11 -16.37
C GLU A 203 -8.69 24.06 -17.58
N THR A 204 -9.85 23.40 -17.46
CA THR A 204 -10.91 23.51 -18.46
C THR A 204 -11.95 24.51 -18.00
N VAL A 205 -12.04 25.65 -18.69
CA VAL A 205 -12.97 26.75 -18.38
C VAL A 205 -14.16 26.74 -19.35
N ASP A 206 -15.35 27.05 -18.86
CA ASP A 206 -16.58 27.23 -19.65
C ASP A 206 -17.24 28.58 -19.26
N GLY A 207 -16.97 29.60 -20.07
CA GLY A 207 -17.37 30.98 -19.81
C GLY A 207 -16.68 31.55 -18.56
N VAL A 208 -17.46 31.81 -17.51
CA VAL A 208 -17.00 32.49 -16.28
C VAL A 208 -16.66 31.52 -15.13
N ARG A 209 -16.64 30.20 -15.39
CA ARG A 209 -16.43 29.18 -14.35
C ARG A 209 -15.69 27.95 -14.89
N PRO A 210 -15.08 27.12 -14.03
CA PRO A 210 -14.51 25.86 -14.47
C PRO A 210 -15.59 24.93 -15.01
N LYS A 211 -15.34 24.27 -16.13
CA LYS A 211 -16.28 23.34 -16.76
C LYS A 211 -16.69 22.25 -15.77
N GLY A 212 -18.00 22.02 -15.65
CA GLY A 212 -18.58 21.04 -14.73
C GLY A 212 -18.76 21.54 -13.29
N TRP A 213 -18.15 22.67 -12.93
CA TRP A 213 -18.36 23.32 -11.64
C TRP A 213 -19.44 24.39 -11.74
N MET A 214 -20.18 24.55 -10.66
CA MET A 214 -21.27 25.48 -10.51
C MET A 214 -20.97 26.45 -9.37
N TRP A 215 -21.41 27.69 -9.55
CA TRP A 215 -21.30 28.76 -8.58
C TRP A 215 -22.68 29.32 -8.32
N ASP A 216 -23.00 29.55 -7.05
CA ASP A 216 -24.19 30.26 -6.61
C ASP A 216 -23.81 31.14 -5.40
N ARG A 217 -23.95 32.46 -5.56
CA ARG A 217 -23.74 33.42 -4.45
C ARG A 217 -24.81 33.31 -3.37
N ARG A 218 -25.95 32.68 -3.70
CA ARG A 218 -27.15 32.57 -2.87
C ARG A 218 -27.55 33.92 -2.26
N ASN A 219 -27.62 34.00 -0.95
CA ASN A 219 -28.01 35.15 -0.14
C ASN A 219 -26.80 35.95 0.39
N THR A 220 -25.69 35.94 -0.34
CA THR A 220 -24.47 36.69 -0.01
C THR A 220 -24.05 37.64 -1.13
N ASP A 221 -23.13 38.55 -0.81
CA ASP A 221 -22.35 39.35 -1.76
C ASP A 221 -21.14 38.60 -2.34
N ALA A 222 -21.05 37.28 -2.09
CA ALA A 222 -19.89 36.51 -2.50
C ALA A 222 -19.71 36.51 -4.02
N THR A 223 -18.45 36.49 -4.44
CA THR A 223 -18.03 36.37 -5.83
C THR A 223 -17.10 35.17 -6.00
N MET A 224 -17.18 34.54 -7.18
CA MET A 224 -16.21 33.56 -7.65
C MET A 224 -15.66 34.06 -8.98
N THR A 225 -14.35 34.10 -9.10
CA THR A 225 -13.63 34.52 -10.30
C THR A 225 -12.55 33.51 -10.65
N ILE A 226 -12.20 33.43 -11.93
CA ILE A 226 -11.04 32.69 -12.40
C ILE A 226 -9.83 33.63 -12.30
N SER A 227 -8.77 33.17 -11.65
CA SER A 227 -7.50 33.89 -11.52
C SER A 227 -6.44 33.22 -12.39
N GLU A 228 -5.77 34.00 -13.22
CA GLU A 228 -4.61 33.58 -14.02
C GLU A 228 -3.29 34.04 -13.39
N ASP A 229 -3.33 35.05 -12.52
CA ASP A 229 -2.14 35.68 -11.93
C ASP A 229 -1.70 35.01 -10.63
N VAL A 230 -2.65 34.49 -9.85
CA VAL A 230 -2.41 33.83 -8.57
C VAL A 230 -2.79 32.37 -8.68
N VAL A 231 -1.85 31.57 -9.19
CA VAL A 231 -2.05 30.14 -9.48
C VAL A 231 -1.09 29.29 -8.67
N ARG A 232 -1.50 28.06 -8.36
CA ARG A 232 -0.65 27.07 -7.67
C ARG A 232 0.08 26.16 -8.65
N SER A 233 -0.60 25.81 -9.73
CA SER A 233 -0.16 24.88 -10.76
C SER A 233 -1.02 25.09 -12.00
N GLY A 234 -0.47 24.88 -13.18
CA GLY A 234 -1.22 25.12 -14.43
C GLY A 234 -1.39 26.62 -14.69
N LYS A 235 -2.53 27.00 -15.27
CA LYS A 235 -2.82 28.36 -15.73
C LYS A 235 -3.89 29.07 -14.93
N VAL A 236 -4.72 28.34 -14.18
CA VAL A 236 -5.86 28.93 -13.50
C VAL A 236 -6.04 28.45 -12.06
N ALA A 237 -6.62 29.32 -11.25
CA ALA A 237 -7.19 29.01 -9.96
C ALA A 237 -8.56 29.68 -9.84
N VAL A 238 -9.35 29.28 -8.84
CA VAL A 238 -10.59 29.99 -8.48
C VAL A 238 -10.36 30.85 -7.25
N LYS A 239 -10.82 32.10 -7.30
CA LYS A 239 -10.77 33.05 -6.19
C LYS A 239 -12.18 33.35 -5.70
N PHE A 240 -12.34 33.29 -4.39
CA PHE A 240 -13.56 33.67 -3.70
C PHE A 240 -13.35 34.94 -2.88
N VAL A 241 -14.33 35.82 -2.87
CA VAL A 241 -14.42 36.96 -1.95
C VAL A 241 -15.84 36.97 -1.41
N ASN A 242 -15.99 37.08 -0.09
CA ASN A 242 -17.29 37.19 0.58
C ASN A 242 -17.17 38.24 1.69
N GLY A 243 -17.99 39.29 1.63
CA GLY A 243 -18.04 40.36 2.64
C GLY A 243 -19.24 40.24 3.58
N THR A 244 -20.16 39.31 3.29
CA THR A 244 -21.38 39.09 4.07
C THR A 244 -21.05 38.55 5.45
N ALA A 245 -21.68 39.11 6.49
CA ALA A 245 -21.51 38.63 7.85
C ALA A 245 -22.11 37.23 8.04
N PHE A 246 -21.46 36.42 8.87
CA PHE A 246 -21.91 35.06 9.17
C PHE A 246 -23.35 35.04 9.71
N GLY A 247 -24.15 34.12 9.19
CA GLY A 247 -25.48 33.82 9.71
C GLY A 247 -25.97 32.44 9.30
N PRO A 248 -26.99 31.90 9.99
CA PRO A 248 -27.55 30.60 9.66
C PRO A 248 -28.09 30.61 8.22
N HIS A 249 -27.66 29.63 7.42
CA HIS A 249 -28.03 29.49 6.01
C HIS A 249 -27.61 30.66 5.10
N ILE A 250 -26.64 31.48 5.53
CA ILE A 250 -26.03 32.56 4.72
C ILE A 250 -24.67 32.06 4.23
N TYR A 251 -24.54 31.77 2.94
CA TYR A 251 -23.28 31.31 2.36
C TYR A 251 -23.24 31.38 0.83
N GLY A 252 -22.05 31.56 0.27
CA GLY A 252 -21.75 31.25 -1.12
C GLY A 252 -21.49 29.75 -1.30
N TRP A 253 -21.87 29.20 -2.46
CA TRP A 253 -21.74 27.78 -2.77
C TRP A 253 -21.00 27.57 -4.10
N PHE A 254 -19.95 26.75 -4.06
CA PHE A 254 -19.21 26.32 -5.24
C PHE A 254 -19.03 24.80 -5.25
N GLY A 255 -19.48 24.10 -6.27
CA GLY A 255 -19.41 22.63 -6.33
C GLY A 255 -19.99 22.07 -7.61
N PHE A 256 -20.28 20.77 -7.64
CA PHE A 256 -20.98 20.14 -8.77
C PHE A 256 -22.19 19.37 -8.27
N THR A 257 -23.28 19.41 -9.04
CA THR A 257 -24.58 18.85 -8.65
C THR A 257 -24.66 17.34 -8.79
N ALA A 258 -23.84 16.74 -9.66
CA ALA A 258 -23.85 15.29 -9.89
C ALA A 258 -23.23 14.47 -8.73
N GLY A 259 -22.49 15.12 -7.83
CA GLY A 259 -21.71 14.45 -6.77
C GLY A 259 -20.54 13.61 -7.32
N VAL A 260 -19.64 13.19 -6.43
CA VAL A 260 -18.51 12.31 -6.74
C VAL A 260 -18.94 10.86 -6.48
N PRO A 261 -18.84 9.94 -7.45
CA PRO A 261 -19.12 8.52 -7.19
C PRO A 261 -18.19 7.97 -6.11
N VAL A 262 -18.78 7.40 -5.05
CA VAL A 262 -18.05 6.79 -3.94
C VAL A 262 -18.66 5.43 -3.60
N LYS A 263 -17.94 4.61 -2.84
CA LYS A 263 -18.44 3.36 -2.28
C LYS A 263 -18.89 3.60 -0.84
N ALA A 264 -19.91 2.89 -0.41
CA ALA A 264 -20.35 2.88 0.99
C ALA A 264 -19.25 2.33 1.91
N SER A 265 -19.25 2.77 3.18
CA SER A 265 -18.32 2.31 4.23
C SER A 265 -16.85 2.25 3.81
N THR A 266 -16.43 3.18 2.95
CA THR A 266 -15.11 3.19 2.32
C THR A 266 -14.35 4.45 2.71
N ALA A 267 -13.06 4.29 3.04
CA ALA A 267 -12.20 5.41 3.40
C ALA A 267 -11.77 6.20 2.16
N TYR A 268 -11.91 7.53 2.22
CA TYR A 268 -11.47 8.47 1.21
C TYR A 268 -10.67 9.60 1.85
N THR A 269 -9.81 10.25 1.07
CA THR A 269 -9.08 11.46 1.49
C THR A 269 -9.39 12.60 0.54
N LEU A 270 -10.02 13.65 1.07
CA LEU A 270 -10.23 14.92 0.37
C LEU A 270 -9.01 15.81 0.58
N THR A 271 -8.42 16.34 -0.49
CA THR A 271 -7.34 17.33 -0.39
C THR A 271 -7.54 18.48 -1.35
N ALA A 272 -7.08 19.67 -0.96
CA ALA A 272 -7.02 20.86 -1.81
C ALA A 272 -5.77 21.68 -1.48
N PHE A 273 -5.31 22.50 -2.41
CA PHE A 273 -4.37 23.58 -2.12
C PHE A 273 -5.17 24.87 -2.01
N VAL A 274 -4.92 25.64 -0.96
CA VAL A 274 -5.61 26.90 -0.67
C VAL A 274 -4.60 27.99 -0.36
N LYS A 275 -4.93 29.23 -0.71
CA LYS A 275 -4.19 30.43 -0.37
C LYS A 275 -5.19 31.46 0.16
N SER A 276 -4.97 31.98 1.38
CA SER A 276 -5.89 32.90 2.03
C SER A 276 -5.19 33.84 3.04
N GLU A 277 -5.69 35.07 3.12
CA GLU A 277 -5.28 36.07 4.14
C GLU A 277 -6.30 36.16 5.27
N THR A 278 -7.57 36.30 4.91
CA THR A 278 -8.70 36.47 5.84
C THR A 278 -9.81 35.49 5.43
N PRO A 279 -9.66 34.18 5.69
CA PRO A 279 -10.55 33.16 5.15
C PRO A 279 -11.98 33.19 5.72
N GLY A 280 -12.24 33.96 6.78
CA GLY A 280 -13.54 33.93 7.47
C GLY A 280 -13.90 32.51 7.91
N ARG A 281 -15.17 32.13 7.72
CA ARG A 281 -15.62 30.73 7.85
C ARG A 281 -15.77 30.10 6.47
N ALA A 282 -14.66 29.63 5.92
CA ALA A 282 -14.66 28.89 4.67
C ALA A 282 -14.20 27.44 4.86
N TRP A 283 -14.79 26.52 4.10
CA TRP A 283 -14.46 25.10 4.15
C TRP A 283 -14.72 24.39 2.83
N ILE A 284 -13.98 23.32 2.57
CA ILE A 284 -14.24 22.37 1.49
C ILE A 284 -14.69 21.03 2.09
N GLY A 285 -15.68 20.38 1.50
CA GLY A 285 -16.22 19.13 2.01
C GLY A 285 -17.59 18.80 1.47
N GLY A 286 -18.40 18.14 2.28
CA GLY A 286 -19.78 17.78 1.96
C GLY A 286 -20.16 16.40 2.47
N GLY A 287 -20.66 15.56 1.57
CA GLY A 287 -21.24 14.26 1.90
C GLY A 287 -22.61 14.36 2.58
N LYS A 288 -23.21 13.22 2.91
CA LYS A 288 -24.57 13.16 3.48
C LYS A 288 -24.64 13.92 4.82
N GLY A 289 -25.49 14.95 4.86
CA GLY A 289 -25.66 15.85 6.01
C GLY A 289 -24.53 16.85 6.23
N TRP A 290 -23.61 17.00 5.27
CA TRP A 290 -22.48 17.95 5.31
C TRP A 290 -21.58 17.75 6.53
N LYS A 291 -21.41 16.48 6.91
CA LYS A 291 -20.61 16.06 8.07
C LYS A 291 -19.11 16.18 7.80
N VAL A 292 -18.68 16.07 6.55
CA VAL A 292 -17.27 16.23 6.18
C VAL A 292 -17.00 17.69 5.89
N ARG A 293 -16.29 18.37 6.80
CA ARG A 293 -15.83 19.76 6.59
C ARG A 293 -14.34 19.87 6.85
N CYS A 294 -13.58 20.31 5.86
CA CYS A 294 -12.18 20.65 5.97
C CYS A 294 -12.05 22.17 5.90
N GLY A 295 -11.76 22.81 7.05
CA GLY A 295 -11.66 24.26 7.13
C GLY A 295 -10.51 24.81 6.29
N ILE A 296 -10.70 26.00 5.74
CA ILE A 296 -9.67 26.74 5.01
C ILE A 296 -8.97 27.68 6.00
N PRO A 297 -7.72 27.40 6.39
CA PRO A 297 -7.00 28.24 7.34
C PRO A 297 -6.44 29.48 6.67
N LYS A 298 -6.03 30.46 7.48
CA LYS A 298 -5.14 31.54 7.04
C LYS A 298 -3.82 30.91 6.59
N THR A 299 -3.31 31.32 5.44
CA THR A 299 -2.07 30.76 4.88
C THR A 299 -0.94 31.76 4.73
N ASP A 300 -1.17 33.02 5.11
CA ASP A 300 -0.19 34.12 5.08
C ASP A 300 0.44 34.27 3.69
N GLY A 301 -0.39 34.30 2.66
CA GLY A 301 0.05 34.48 1.28
C GLY A 301 0.61 33.23 0.63
N GLU A 302 0.73 32.10 1.32
CA GLU A 302 1.33 30.91 0.74
C GLU A 302 0.27 29.87 0.34
N TRP A 303 0.55 29.10 -0.71
CA TRP A 303 -0.27 27.94 -1.06
C TRP A 303 -0.01 26.82 -0.06
N ARG A 304 -1.03 26.42 0.69
CA ARG A 304 -0.94 25.31 1.66
C ARG A 304 -1.90 24.19 1.29
N ARG A 305 -1.44 22.95 1.45
CA ARG A 305 -2.30 21.77 1.29
C ARG A 305 -3.16 21.60 2.53
N ILE A 306 -4.46 21.45 2.34
CA ILE A 306 -5.39 20.97 3.36
C ILE A 306 -5.84 19.55 3.02
N SER A 307 -6.16 18.77 4.04
CA SER A 307 -6.53 17.36 3.90
C SER A 307 -7.56 16.96 4.95
N LYS A 308 -8.47 16.07 4.59
CA LYS A 308 -9.38 15.39 5.51
C LYS A 308 -9.67 13.97 5.03
N THR A 309 -9.33 12.99 5.85
CA THR A 309 -9.74 11.59 5.64
C THR A 309 -11.08 11.36 6.30
N PHE A 310 -11.96 10.62 5.63
CA PHE A 310 -13.29 10.26 6.12
C PHE A 310 -13.71 8.89 5.61
N ILE A 311 -14.71 8.30 6.26
CA ILE A 311 -15.35 7.06 5.83
C ILE A 311 -16.79 7.42 5.45
N THR A 312 -17.23 6.99 4.27
CA THR A 312 -18.61 7.16 3.78
C THR A 312 -19.61 6.35 4.62
N GLN A 313 -20.86 6.81 4.67
CA GLN A 313 -21.95 6.07 5.35
C GLN A 313 -22.32 4.78 4.58
N GLU A 314 -23.06 3.86 5.23
CA GLU A 314 -23.39 2.51 4.72
C GLU A 314 -24.19 2.53 3.40
N GLU A 315 -24.88 3.62 3.13
CA GLU A 315 -25.70 3.84 1.94
C GLU A 315 -25.16 4.94 1.01
N GLU A 316 -24.01 5.53 1.34
CA GLU A 316 -23.48 6.68 0.60
C GLU A 316 -22.69 6.24 -0.63
N THR A 317 -23.32 6.39 -1.80
CA THR A 317 -22.75 6.06 -3.12
C THR A 317 -22.37 7.28 -3.96
N SER A 318 -22.72 8.48 -3.48
CA SER A 318 -22.36 9.76 -4.10
C SER A 318 -22.01 10.78 -3.03
N PHE A 319 -20.86 11.43 -3.18
CA PHE A 319 -20.35 12.46 -2.29
C PHE A 319 -20.56 13.84 -2.91
N ALA A 320 -21.52 14.59 -2.37
CA ALA A 320 -21.76 15.97 -2.80
C ALA A 320 -20.61 16.88 -2.33
N LEU A 321 -19.59 17.09 -3.17
CA LEU A 321 -18.46 17.97 -2.87
C LEU A 321 -18.83 19.44 -3.12
N MET A 322 -18.48 20.29 -2.15
CA MET A 322 -18.68 21.73 -2.21
C MET A 322 -17.58 22.47 -1.45
N VAL A 323 -17.35 23.71 -1.87
CA VAL A 323 -16.65 24.76 -1.15
C VAL A 323 -17.71 25.76 -0.70
N ILE A 324 -17.69 26.08 0.59
CA ILE A 324 -18.60 27.03 1.23
C ILE A 324 -17.80 28.19 1.76
N SER A 325 -18.29 29.41 1.53
CA SER A 325 -17.85 30.63 2.22
C SER A 325 -19.03 31.21 3.01
N GLU A 326 -18.91 31.24 4.34
CA GLU A 326 -19.91 31.76 5.29
C GLU A 326 -19.47 33.10 5.90
#